data_AF-A0A534KHG7-F1
#
_entry.id   AF-A0A534KHG7-F1
#
_cell.length_a   1.000
_cell.length_b   1.000
_cell.length_c   1.000
_cell.angle_alpha   90.00
_cell.angle_beta   90.00
_cell.angle_gamma   90.00
#
_symmetry.space_group_name_H-M   'P 1'
#
loop_
_entity.id
_entity.type
_entity.pdbx_description
1 polymer ?
#
loop_
_entity_poly.entity_id
_entity_poly.type
_entity_poly.pdbx_seq_one_letter_code
_entity_poly.pdbx_strand_id
1 'polypeptide(L)'
;MNIDWSAQFRRVLRILRTSIVPALALGYTAFYSIYPSATFPVSSDASFGWILLVLLTASVVGGMQAEYLQEALVAAVAALPLGFALAVLLAFTPGFAGLYLLEPSAVPFFIAHFAVLVLVLSFPVNLLGAVIGQLIRDRVRTSRLPNRLSR
;
A
#
# COMPACT_ATOMS: atom_id res chain seq x y z
N MET A 1 31.52 17.66 1.68
CA MET A 1 30.15 17.48 1.17
C MET A 1 29.23 17.44 2.38
N ASN A 2 28.65 18.59 2.75
CA ASN A 2 27.91 18.72 4.00
C ASN A 2 26.47 18.24 3.76
N ILE A 3 26.12 17.06 4.28
CA ILE A 3 24.79 16.49 4.14
C ILE A 3 23.84 17.32 5.00
N ASP A 4 22.87 17.98 4.39
CA ASP A 4 21.80 18.66 5.11
C ASP A 4 20.81 17.61 5.65
N TRP A 5 21.13 17.10 6.84
CA TRP A 5 20.35 16.11 7.56
C TRP A 5 18.88 16.50 7.73
N SER A 6 18.57 17.80 7.83
CA SER A 6 17.21 18.29 7.99
C SER A 6 16.36 18.10 6.73
N ALA A 7 16.97 18.28 5.56
CA ALA A 7 16.31 18.09 4.27
C ALA A 7 16.09 16.60 3.99
N GLN A 8 17.09 15.77 4.31
CA GLN A 8 17.00 14.32 4.13
C GLN A 8 15.94 13.69 5.04
N PHE A 9 15.87 14.10 6.31
CA PHE A 9 14.85 13.63 7.24
C PHE A 9 13.43 13.97 6.76
N ARG A 10 13.20 15.20 6.30
CA ARG A 10 11.91 15.62 5.73
C ARG A 10 11.53 14.80 4.51
N ARG A 11 12.49 14.48 3.64
CA ARG A 11 12.27 13.62 2.47
C ARG A 11 11.82 12.21 2.89
N VAL A 12 12.51 11.60 3.85
CA VAL A 12 12.16 10.26 4.37
C VAL A 12 10.77 10.26 4.98
N LEU A 13 10.43 11.26 5.79
CA LEU A 13 9.10 11.38 6.41
C LEU A 13 7.99 11.48 5.36
N ARG A 14 8.22 12.23 4.27
CA ARG A 14 7.27 12.32 3.16
C ARG A 14 7.08 10.98 2.46
N ILE A 15 8.17 10.27 2.17
CA ILE A 15 8.14 8.94 1.54
C ILE A 15 7.34 7.97 2.41
N LEU A 16 7.64 7.93 3.71
CA LEU A 16 6.91 7.11 4.69
C LEU A 16 5.42 7.45 4.71
N ARG A 17 5.08 8.74 4.75
CA ARG A 17 3.67 9.17 4.73
C ARG A 17 2.96 8.67 3.47
N THR A 18 3.61 8.79 2.31
CA THR A 18 3.02 8.35 1.03
C THR A 18 2.90 6.83 0.91
N SER A 19 3.74 6.07 1.61
CA SER A 19 3.68 4.60 1.59
C SER A 19 2.61 4.02 2.52
N ILE A 20 2.07 4.79 3.47
CA ILE A 20 1.06 4.31 4.44
C ILE A 20 -0.18 3.74 3.74
N VAL A 21 -0.76 4.48 2.79
CA VAL A 21 -2.00 4.08 2.12
C VAL A 21 -1.83 2.77 1.32
N PRO A 22 -0.84 2.64 0.41
CA PRO A 22 -0.61 1.39 -0.29
C PRO A 22 -0.15 0.26 0.65
N ALA A 23 0.57 0.55 1.73
CA ALA A 23 0.94 -0.47 2.72
C ALA A 23 -0.28 -1.02 3.46
N LEU A 24 -1.20 -0.17 3.89
CA LEU A 24 -2.46 -0.59 4.53
C LEU A 24 -3.30 -1.44 3.58
N ALA A 25 -3.41 -1.03 2.31
CA ALA A 25 -4.14 -1.78 1.29
C ALA A 25 -3.49 -3.16 1.03
N LEU A 26 -2.16 -3.22 0.97
CA LEU A 26 -1.44 -4.49 0.84
C LEU A 26 -1.65 -5.39 2.06
N GLY A 27 -1.50 -4.85 3.27
CA GLY A 27 -1.71 -5.60 4.50
C GLY A 27 -3.12 -6.17 4.59
N TYR A 28 -4.12 -5.35 4.30
CA TYR A 28 -5.51 -5.77 4.24
C TYR A 28 -5.76 -6.82 3.15
N THR A 29 -5.30 -6.62 1.91
CA THR A 29 -5.59 -7.55 0.80
C THR A 29 -4.85 -8.88 0.95
N ALA A 30 -3.64 -8.88 1.51
CA ALA A 30 -2.93 -10.10 1.88
C ALA A 30 -3.70 -10.88 2.96
N PHE A 31 -4.21 -10.20 3.99
CA PHE A 31 -5.04 -10.82 5.01
C PHE A 31 -6.38 -11.33 4.45
N TYR A 32 -7.08 -10.52 3.64
CA TYR A 32 -8.32 -10.88 2.94
C TYR A 32 -8.15 -12.11 2.04
N SER A 33 -6.99 -12.25 1.39
CA SER A 33 -6.72 -13.39 0.50
C SER A 33 -6.68 -14.74 1.22
N ILE A 34 -6.36 -14.73 2.51
CA ILE A 34 -6.29 -15.94 3.35
C ILE A 34 -7.58 -16.10 4.15
N TYR A 35 -8.15 -14.99 4.65
CA TYR A 35 -9.31 -14.99 5.54
C TYR A 35 -10.44 -14.09 5.01
N PRO A 36 -11.04 -14.41 3.84
CA PRO A 36 -12.10 -13.61 3.23
C PRO A 36 -13.40 -13.59 4.07
N SER A 37 -13.56 -14.56 4.97
CA SER A 37 -14.69 -14.64 5.90
C SER A 37 -14.51 -13.80 7.17
N ALA A 38 -13.28 -13.42 7.52
CA ALA A 38 -12.93 -12.63 8.70
C ALA A 38 -12.71 -11.14 8.38
N THR A 39 -13.13 -10.71 7.19
CA THR A 39 -12.86 -9.39 6.63
C THR A 39 -14.11 -8.87 5.90
N PHE A 40 -14.15 -7.57 5.61
CA PHE A 40 -15.18 -6.99 4.76
C PHE A 40 -14.63 -6.79 3.34
N PRO A 41 -15.35 -7.18 2.27
CA PRO A 41 -16.64 -7.85 2.29
C PRO A 41 -16.52 -9.32 2.71
N VAL A 42 -17.46 -9.80 3.51
CA VAL A 42 -17.49 -11.21 3.94
C VAL A 42 -17.82 -12.08 2.72
N SER A 43 -16.95 -13.04 2.43
CA SER A 43 -17.09 -13.94 1.27
C SER A 43 -16.57 -15.34 1.60
N SER A 44 -17.04 -16.35 0.86
CA SER A 44 -16.51 -17.72 0.96
C SER A 44 -15.09 -17.80 0.44
N ASP A 45 -14.82 -17.10 -0.65
CA ASP A 45 -13.55 -17.11 -1.37
C ASP A 45 -13.06 -15.69 -1.61
N ALA A 46 -11.74 -15.52 -1.64
CA ALA A 46 -11.13 -14.23 -1.91
C ALA A 46 -11.38 -13.79 -3.35
N SER A 47 -12.05 -12.64 -3.53
CA SER A 47 -12.27 -12.06 -4.84
C SER A 47 -10.99 -11.40 -5.37
N PHE A 48 -10.44 -11.96 -6.44
CA PHE A 48 -9.30 -11.39 -7.16
C PHE A 48 -9.57 -9.96 -7.65
N GLY A 49 -10.77 -9.72 -8.18
CA GLY A 49 -11.19 -8.39 -8.65
C GLY A 49 -11.21 -7.37 -7.50
N TRP A 50 -11.65 -7.77 -6.31
CA TRP A 50 -11.64 -6.90 -5.13
C TRP A 50 -10.23 -6.58 -4.65
N ILE A 51 -9.35 -7.58 -4.61
CA ILE A 51 -7.93 -7.40 -4.28
C ILE A 51 -7.29 -6.38 -5.21
N LEU A 52 -7.45 -6.53 -6.52
CA LEU A 52 -6.89 -5.61 -7.51
C LEU A 52 -7.48 -4.20 -7.38
N LEU A 53 -8.80 -4.08 -7.18
CA LEU A 53 -9.45 -2.80 -7.00
C LEU A 53 -8.84 -2.04 -5.80
N VAL A 54 -8.78 -2.69 -4.64
CA VAL A 54 -8.26 -2.06 -3.41
C VAL A 54 -6.79 -1.66 -3.56
N LEU A 55 -5.96 -2.55 -4.11
CA LEU A 55 -4.55 -2.25 -4.37
C LEU A 55 -4.38 -1.07 -5.34
N LEU A 56 -5.09 -1.08 -6.47
CA LEU A 56 -4.97 -0.05 -7.49
C LEU A 56 -5.45 1.30 -6.97
N THR A 57 -6.64 1.35 -6.34
CA THR A 57 -7.19 2.59 -5.78
C THR A 57 -6.25 3.18 -4.74
N ALA A 58 -5.75 2.36 -3.81
CA ALA A 58 -4.81 2.82 -2.78
C ALA A 58 -3.48 3.31 -3.37
N SER A 59 -2.99 2.63 -4.40
CA SER A 59 -1.75 2.99 -5.10
C SER A 59 -1.87 4.32 -5.84
N VAL A 60 -3.01 4.55 -6.51
CA VAL A 60 -3.32 5.84 -7.15
C VAL A 60 -3.38 6.95 -6.11
N VAL A 61 -4.05 6.72 -4.98
CA VAL A 61 -4.13 7.69 -3.88
C VAL A 61 -2.75 7.97 -3.28
N GLY A 62 -1.90 6.96 -3.10
CA GLY A 62 -0.51 7.13 -2.68
C GLY A 62 0.30 7.96 -3.68
N GLY A 63 0.15 7.66 -4.97
CA GLY A 63 0.75 8.42 -6.08
C GLY A 63 0.36 9.89 -6.06
N MET A 64 -0.92 10.22 -5.84
CA MET A 64 -1.40 11.61 -5.78
C MET A 64 -0.81 12.43 -4.61
N GLN A 65 -0.37 11.76 -3.54
CA GLN A 65 0.16 12.42 -2.34
C GLN A 65 1.64 12.80 -2.46
N ALA A 66 2.40 12.09 -3.30
CA ALA A 66 3.83 12.32 -3.47
C ALA A 66 4.11 13.66 -4.18
N GLU A 67 5.20 14.34 -3.82
CA GLU A 67 5.55 15.60 -4.45
C GLU A 67 6.15 15.41 -5.84
N TYR A 68 6.96 14.36 -5.99
CA TYR A 68 7.68 14.01 -7.20
C TYR A 68 7.46 12.54 -7.55
N LEU A 69 7.54 12.21 -8.84
CA LEU A 69 7.44 10.82 -9.31
C LEU A 69 8.45 9.90 -8.62
N GLN A 70 9.69 10.34 -8.43
CA GLN A 70 10.71 9.54 -7.75
C GLN A 70 10.28 9.18 -6.31
N GLU A 71 9.68 10.11 -5.57
CA GLU A 71 9.17 9.84 -4.22
C GLU A 71 8.00 8.84 -4.27
N ALA A 72 7.10 8.98 -5.24
CA ALA A 72 5.97 8.07 -5.44
C ALA A 72 6.43 6.63 -5.69
N LEU A 73 7.43 6.46 -6.56
CA LEU A 73 7.99 5.14 -6.88
C LEU A 73 8.73 4.53 -5.69
N VAL A 74 9.53 5.31 -4.95
CA VAL A 74 10.20 4.82 -3.74
C VAL A 74 9.17 4.45 -2.67
N ALA A 75 8.11 5.24 -2.50
CA ALA A 75 7.02 4.93 -1.57
C ALA A 75 6.26 3.67 -1.95
N ALA A 76 6.03 3.43 -3.25
CA ALA A 76 5.42 2.20 -3.77
C ALA A 76 6.22 0.95 -3.41
N VAL A 77 7.56 1.03 -3.47
CA VAL A 77 8.46 -0.06 -3.04
C VAL A 77 8.49 -0.18 -1.52
N ALA A 78 8.59 0.93 -0.80
CA ALA A 78 8.60 0.95 0.67
C ALA A 78 7.28 0.43 1.27
N ALA A 79 6.17 0.51 0.54
CA ALA A 79 4.89 -0.04 0.95
C ALA A 79 4.89 -1.57 1.04
N LEU A 80 5.78 -2.28 0.31
CA LEU A 80 5.86 -3.73 0.34
C LEU A 80 6.24 -4.29 1.73
N PRO A 81 7.40 -3.93 2.32
CA PRO A 81 7.77 -4.44 3.64
C PRO A 81 6.79 -3.97 4.73
N LEU A 82 6.25 -2.75 4.61
CA LEU A 82 5.25 -2.22 5.55
C LEU A 82 3.93 -3.00 5.48
N GLY A 83 3.42 -3.25 4.28
CA GLY A 83 2.20 -4.01 4.07
C GLY A 83 2.35 -5.48 4.48
N PHE A 84 3.51 -6.09 4.23
CA PHE A 84 3.82 -7.42 4.74
C PHE A 84 3.80 -7.46 6.28
N ALA A 85 4.49 -6.53 6.94
CA ALA A 85 4.50 -6.44 8.39
C ALA A 85 3.07 -6.25 8.95
N LEU A 86 2.24 -5.43 8.30
CA LEU A 86 0.84 -5.26 8.66
C LEU A 86 0.02 -6.55 8.47
N ALA A 87 0.21 -7.29 7.37
CA ALA A 87 -0.46 -8.57 7.15
C ALA A 87 -0.10 -9.58 8.25
N VAL A 88 1.18 -9.64 8.66
CA VAL A 88 1.65 -10.46 9.78
C VAL A 88 0.98 -10.05 11.09
N LEU A 89 0.92 -8.76 11.39
CA LEU A 89 0.24 -8.24 12.58
C LEU A 89 -1.25 -8.60 12.58
N LEU A 90 -1.93 -8.46 11.45
CA LEU A 90 -3.34 -8.85 11.31
C LEU A 90 -3.53 -10.36 11.46
N ALA A 91 -2.60 -11.17 10.97
CA ALA A 91 -2.67 -12.63 11.09
C ALA A 91 -2.60 -13.15 12.53
N PHE A 92 -2.09 -12.36 13.48
CA PHE A 92 -2.20 -12.70 14.90
C PHE A 92 -3.64 -12.60 15.43
N THR A 93 -4.50 -11.77 14.82
CA THR A 93 -5.90 -11.62 15.30
C THR A 93 -6.73 -12.91 15.23
N PRO A 94 -6.75 -13.71 14.14
CA PRO A 94 -7.42 -15.00 14.15
C PRO A 94 -6.78 -16.01 15.12
N GLY A 95 -5.48 -15.91 15.37
CA GLY A 95 -4.80 -16.69 16.41
C GLY A 95 -5.34 -16.39 17.81
N PHE A 96 -5.49 -15.10 18.16
CA PHE A 96 -6.11 -14.70 19.43
C PHE A 96 -7.61 -15.03 19.51
N ALA A 97 -8.31 -15.03 18.38
CA ALA A 97 -9.71 -15.45 18.29
C ALA A 97 -9.91 -16.97 18.37
N GLY A 98 -8.83 -17.76 18.45
CA GLY A 98 -8.89 -19.22 18.56
C GLY A 98 -9.20 -19.93 17.24
N LEU A 99 -9.07 -19.26 16.09
CA LEU A 99 -9.39 -19.84 14.79
C LEU A 99 -8.29 -20.80 14.29
N TYR A 100 -7.04 -20.62 14.73
CA TYR A 100 -5.90 -21.48 14.37
C TYR A 100 -4.86 -21.55 15.49
N LEU A 101 -4.22 -22.72 15.61
CA LEU A 101 -3.07 -22.95 16.49
C LEU A 101 -1.79 -22.94 15.66
N LEU A 102 -1.30 -21.74 15.34
CA LEU A 102 0.01 -21.54 14.74
C LEU A 102 1.00 -21.08 15.81
N GLU A 103 2.20 -21.64 15.78
CA GLU A 103 3.30 -21.10 16.59
C GLU A 103 3.58 -19.64 16.16
N PRO A 104 3.71 -18.67 17.09
CA PRO A 104 3.91 -17.27 16.74
C PRO A 104 5.08 -17.01 15.79
N SER A 105 6.14 -17.82 15.89
CA SER A 105 7.33 -17.79 15.04
C SER A 105 7.04 -18.15 13.58
N ALA A 106 5.99 -18.93 13.31
CA ALA A 106 5.61 -19.41 11.99
C ALA A 106 4.71 -18.42 11.21
N VAL A 107 4.10 -17.45 11.88
CA VAL A 107 3.13 -16.51 11.27
C VAL A 107 3.72 -15.75 10.07
N PRO A 108 4.94 -15.19 10.12
CA PRO A 108 5.52 -14.50 8.97
C PRO A 108 5.69 -15.42 7.76
N PHE A 109 6.14 -16.66 7.97
CA PHE A 109 6.32 -17.64 6.90
C PHE A 109 4.98 -18.08 6.31
N PHE A 110 3.97 -18.30 7.16
CA PHE A 110 2.61 -18.60 6.74
C PHE A 110 2.06 -17.51 5.81
N ILE A 111 2.20 -16.24 6.21
CA ILE A 111 1.75 -15.10 5.38
C ILE A 111 2.53 -15.04 4.06
N ALA A 112 3.85 -15.20 4.10
CA ALA A 112 4.68 -15.17 2.90
C ALA A 112 4.29 -16.27 1.91
N HIS A 113 3.94 -17.47 2.40
CA HIS A 113 3.56 -18.61 1.57
C HIS A 113 2.17 -18.43 0.95
N PHE A 114 1.15 -18.13 1.78
CA PHE A 114 -0.24 -18.12 1.32
C PHE A 114 -0.63 -16.81 0.62
N ALA A 115 -0.02 -15.67 0.96
CA ALA A 115 -0.28 -14.40 0.28
C ALA A 115 0.73 -14.06 -0.82
N VAL A 116 1.60 -15.01 -1.23
CA VAL A 116 2.70 -14.75 -2.19
C VAL A 116 2.22 -14.08 -3.46
N LEU A 117 1.08 -14.51 -4.02
CA LEU A 117 0.51 -13.95 -5.24
C LEU A 117 0.13 -12.48 -5.05
N VAL A 118 -0.51 -12.14 -3.92
CA VAL A 118 -0.88 -10.76 -3.60
C VAL A 118 0.36 -9.90 -3.39
N LEU A 119 1.36 -10.40 -2.67
CA LEU A 119 2.63 -9.70 -2.44
C LEU A 119 3.35 -9.40 -3.76
N VAL A 120 3.46 -10.38 -4.65
CA VAL A 120 4.11 -10.22 -5.97
C VAL A 120 3.31 -9.27 -6.85
N LEU A 121 1.98 -9.39 -6.91
CA LEU A 121 1.12 -8.53 -7.73
C LEU A 121 1.07 -7.09 -7.22
N SER A 122 1.24 -6.88 -5.91
CA SER A 122 1.24 -5.53 -5.35
C SER A 122 2.38 -4.67 -5.88
N PHE A 123 3.53 -5.25 -6.25
CA PHE A 123 4.65 -4.50 -6.80
C PHE A 123 4.31 -3.79 -8.12
N PRO A 124 3.91 -4.48 -9.21
CA PRO A 124 3.54 -3.81 -10.46
C PRO A 124 2.30 -2.91 -10.28
N VAL A 125 1.32 -3.28 -9.44
CA VAL A 125 0.14 -2.45 -9.19
C VAL A 125 0.51 -1.15 -8.48
N ASN A 126 1.38 -1.20 -7.46
CA ASN A 126 1.83 -0.02 -6.75
C ASN A 126 2.61 0.93 -7.67
N LEU A 127 3.46 0.41 -8.56
CA LEU A 127 4.20 1.23 -9.52
C LEU A 127 3.26 1.89 -10.54
N LEU A 128 2.34 1.13 -11.12
CA LEU A 128 1.35 1.67 -12.05
C LEU A 128 0.47 2.73 -11.39
N GLY A 129 -0.03 2.44 -10.19
CA GLY A 129 -0.84 3.39 -9.43
C GLY A 129 -0.06 4.64 -9.05
N ALA A 130 1.22 4.54 -8.69
CA ALA A 130 2.07 5.69 -8.41
C ALA A 130 2.19 6.63 -9.62
N VAL A 131 2.41 6.07 -10.82
CA VAL A 131 2.48 6.83 -12.08
C VAL A 131 1.13 7.48 -12.39
N ILE A 132 0.04 6.71 -12.37
CA ILE A 132 -1.31 7.20 -12.67
C ILE A 132 -1.70 8.31 -11.68
N GLY A 133 -1.44 8.12 -10.39
CA GLY A 133 -1.73 9.11 -9.35
C GLY A 133 -0.97 10.42 -9.55
N GLN A 134 0.30 10.35 -9.95
CA GLN A 134 1.08 11.54 -10.30
C GLN A 134 0.49 12.26 -11.52
N LEU A 135 0.16 11.53 -12.59
CA LEU A 135 -0.45 12.12 -13.80
C LEU A 135 -1.78 12.82 -13.49
N ILE A 136 -2.63 12.20 -12.66
CA ILE A 136 -3.90 12.80 -12.22
C ILE A 136 -3.64 14.09 -11.43
N ARG A 137 -2.71 14.05 -10.48
CA ARG A 137 -2.35 15.20 -9.64
C ARG A 137 -1.83 16.36 -10.49
N ASP A 138 -0.94 16.09 -11.43
CA ASP A 138 -0.38 17.11 -12.32
C ASP A 138 -1.46 17.71 -13.19
N ARG A 139 -2.35 16.88 -13.77
CA ARG A 139 -3.49 17.36 -14.55
C ARG A 139 -4.41 18.27 -13.75
N VAL A 140 -4.71 17.92 -12.50
CA VAL A 140 -5.54 18.72 -11.59
C VAL A 140 -4.86 20.02 -11.16
N ARG A 141 -3.53 20.03 -11.02
CA ARG A 141 -2.77 21.26 -10.72
C ARG A 141 -2.75 22.20 -11.91
N THR A 142 -2.47 21.69 -13.11
CA THR A 142 -2.44 22.48 -14.34
C THR A 142 -3.81 23.06 -14.66
N SER A 143 -4.91 22.35 -14.42
CA SER A 143 -6.26 22.88 -14.68
C SER A 143 -6.70 23.98 -13.70
N ARG A 144 -6.05 24.10 -12.53
CA ARG A 144 -6.35 25.15 -11.53
C ARG A 144 -5.59 26.47 -11.77
N LEU A 145 -4.51 26.44 -12.55
CA LEU A 145 -3.71 27.63 -12.88
C LEU A 145 -4.40 28.64 -13.83
N PRO A 146 -5.18 28.24 -14.86
CA PRO A 146 -5.87 29.19 -15.75
C PRO A 146 -6.85 30.10 -15.02
N ASN A 147 -7.52 29.61 -13.96
CA ASN A 147 -8.53 30.37 -13.21
C ASN A 147 -7.97 31.49 -12.30
N ARG A 148 -6.64 31.60 -12.16
CA ARG A 148 -6.01 32.66 -11.34
C ARG A 148 -5.47 33.84 -12.14
N LEU A 149 -5.39 33.73 -13.47
CA LEU A 149 -4.91 34.80 -14.35
C LEU A 149 -6.05 35.56 -15.05
N SER A 150 -7.30 35.18 -14.79
CA SER A 150 -8.51 35.80 -15.35
C SER A 150 -9.36 36.55 -14.31
N ARG A 151 -8.77 36.93 -13.17
CA ARG A 151 -9.40 37.78 -12.14
C ARG A 151 -8.51 38.94 -11.80
#